data_AF-A0A7W0UZP3-F1
#
_entry.id   AF-A0A7W0UZP3-F1
#
_cell.length_a   1.000
_cell.length_b   1.000
_cell.length_c   1.000
_cell.angle_alpha   90.00
_cell.angle_beta   90.00
_cell.angle_gamma   90.00
#
_symmetry.space_group_name_H-M   'P 1'
#
loop_
_entity.id
_entity.type
_entity.pdbx_description
1 polymer ?
#
loop_
_entity_poly.entity_id
_entity_poly.type
_entity_poly.pdbx_seq_one_letter_code
_entity_poly.pdbx_strand_id
1 'polypeptide(L)'
;MESGTEIAPAKGKLGVLLVGLGAVSTTFIAGVEAVKRGLAEPIGSLTQMGTIRLGKRTESRVPLIKDFVPLAELSDLVFGTWDIFPDSAYDAALHAGVLEKDLLGQVKTPLQKIKPMRAVFDQSYVKRLNGTNTKEGANKMELAEQLIAEIEDFKKRNKCARLVMIWAASTEIFLKPHALYRTLRSFEQAMRDNHRAIAPSMIYAYAALRSNVPFANGAPNLTVDVPALVELAEQNNVPVCGKDFKTGQTLMKTIIAPGLKSRLLGLHGWYSTNILGNRDGEV
;
A
#
# COMPACT_ATOMS: atom_id res chain seq x y z
N MET A 1 30.79 -2.06 21.66
CA MET A 1 30.01 -2.34 20.42
C MET A 1 29.00 -1.22 20.27
N GLU A 2 29.44 -0.09 19.73
CA GLU A 2 28.50 0.90 19.18
C GLU A 2 28.38 0.58 17.69
N SER A 3 27.39 -0.23 17.34
CA SER A 3 27.06 -0.52 15.94
C SER A 3 25.54 -0.56 15.75
N GLY A 4 24.83 0.34 16.42
CA GLY A 4 23.44 0.62 16.09
C GLY A 4 23.41 1.83 15.18
N THR A 5 22.84 1.70 13.98
CA THR A 5 22.42 2.87 13.20
C THR A 5 21.50 3.73 14.07
N GLU A 6 21.74 5.03 14.13
CA GLU A 6 20.85 5.94 14.85
C GLU A 6 19.49 5.98 14.14
N ILE A 7 18.45 5.48 14.81
CA ILE A 7 17.08 5.46 14.27
C ILE A 7 16.37 6.71 14.78
N ALA A 8 16.01 7.60 13.86
CA ALA A 8 15.24 8.79 14.19
C ALA A 8 13.90 8.41 14.86
N PRO A 9 13.48 9.14 15.92
CA PRO A 9 12.25 8.83 16.62
C PRO A 9 11.03 9.10 15.73
N ALA A 10 9.97 8.31 15.91
CA ALA A 10 8.72 8.42 15.14
C ALA A 10 7.81 9.58 15.61
N LYS A 11 8.33 10.81 15.66
CA LYS A 11 7.59 11.99 16.13
C LYS A 11 6.62 12.53 15.08
N GLY A 12 5.45 12.98 15.54
CA GLY A 12 4.43 13.64 14.74
C GLY A 12 3.58 12.68 13.90
N LYS A 13 2.58 13.24 13.23
CA LYS A 13 1.60 12.46 12.45
C LYS A 13 2.24 11.79 11.24
N LEU A 14 1.89 10.52 11.01
CA LEU A 14 2.24 9.76 9.82
C LEU A 14 1.04 9.72 8.88
N GLY A 15 1.19 10.34 7.71
CA GLY A 15 0.20 10.24 6.66
C GLY A 15 0.33 8.93 5.90
N VAL A 16 -0.75 8.14 5.85
CA VAL A 16 -0.83 6.90 5.08
C VAL A 16 -1.72 7.16 3.87
N LEU A 17 -1.10 7.20 2.70
CA LEU A 17 -1.70 7.51 1.42
C LEU A 17 -2.03 6.21 0.68
N LEU A 18 -3.32 5.87 0.57
CA LEU A 18 -3.80 4.64 -0.04
C LEU A 18 -4.26 4.92 -1.48
N VAL A 19 -3.73 4.19 -2.45
CA VAL A 19 -4.28 4.21 -3.81
C VAL A 19 -5.26 3.05 -3.90
N GLY A 20 -6.54 3.36 -4.12
CA GLY A 20 -7.67 2.43 -4.00
C GLY A 20 -8.28 2.45 -2.60
N LEU A 21 -9.55 2.83 -2.50
CA LEU A 21 -10.40 2.79 -1.32
C LEU A 21 -11.35 1.57 -1.35
N GLY A 22 -10.81 0.42 -1.77
CA GLY A 22 -11.51 -0.85 -1.79
C GLY A 22 -11.53 -1.56 -0.43
N ALA A 23 -11.93 -2.83 -0.45
CA ALA A 23 -12.11 -3.67 0.74
C ALA A 23 -10.89 -3.70 1.68
N VAL A 24 -9.67 -3.80 1.14
CA VAL A 24 -8.43 -3.81 1.93
C VAL A 24 -8.24 -2.48 2.66
N SER A 25 -8.28 -1.37 1.92
CA SER A 25 -8.06 -0.03 2.46
C SER A 25 -9.12 0.38 3.48
N THR A 26 -10.40 0.13 3.20
CA THR A 26 -11.49 0.47 4.13
C THR A 26 -11.43 -0.37 5.40
N THR A 27 -11.13 -1.66 5.29
CA THR A 27 -10.94 -2.55 6.45
C THR A 27 -9.74 -2.11 7.29
N PHE A 28 -8.63 -1.72 6.66
CA PHE A 28 -7.46 -1.22 7.37
C PHE A 28 -7.76 0.07 8.15
N ILE A 29 -8.39 1.05 7.51
CA ILE A 29 -8.79 2.32 8.15
C ILE A 29 -9.77 2.03 9.31
N ALA A 30 -10.80 1.23 9.06
CA ALA A 30 -11.80 0.86 10.07
C ALA A 30 -11.19 0.14 11.28
N GLY A 31 -10.29 -0.81 11.04
CA GLY A 31 -9.60 -1.56 12.08
C GLY A 31 -8.73 -0.65 12.95
N VAL A 32 -7.99 0.28 12.34
CA VAL A 32 -7.20 1.28 13.07
C VAL A 32 -8.09 2.17 13.93
N GLU A 33 -9.21 2.68 13.39
CA GLU A 33 -10.16 3.50 14.15
C GLU A 33 -10.86 2.74 15.28
N ALA A 34 -11.13 1.45 15.09
CA ALA A 34 -11.67 0.58 16.13
C ALA A 34 -10.67 0.38 17.27
N VAL A 35 -9.39 0.10 16.95
CA VAL A 35 -8.33 -0.06 17.95
C VAL A 35 -8.08 1.24 18.71
N LYS A 36 -8.03 2.39 18.02
CA LYS A 36 -7.91 3.72 18.66
C LYS A 36 -9.00 3.99 19.70
N ARG A 37 -10.20 3.40 19.52
CA ARG A 37 -11.36 3.56 20.40
C ARG A 37 -11.50 2.45 21.44
N GLY A 38 -10.57 1.49 21.49
CA GLY A 38 -10.66 0.33 22.38
C GLY A 38 -11.79 -0.64 22.02
N LEU A 39 -12.30 -0.59 20.79
CA LEU A 39 -13.38 -1.47 20.31
C LEU A 39 -12.86 -2.80 19.75
N ALA A 40 -11.56 -2.88 19.46
CA ALA A 40 -10.91 -4.05 18.89
C ALA A 40 -9.45 -4.13 19.31
N GLU A 41 -8.87 -5.32 19.20
CA GLU A 41 -7.43 -5.56 19.31
C GLU A 41 -6.80 -5.67 17.90
N PRO A 42 -5.52 -5.32 17.72
CA PRO A 42 -4.84 -5.36 16.41
C PRO A 42 -4.41 -6.78 16.00
N ILE A 43 -5.36 -7.74 16.07
CA ILE A 43 -5.13 -9.17 15.79
C ILE A 43 -4.55 -9.37 14.39
N GLY A 44 -3.45 -10.12 14.32
CA GLY A 44 -2.73 -10.41 13.07
C GLY A 44 -1.68 -9.36 12.69
N SER A 45 -1.54 -8.25 13.43
CA SER A 45 -0.52 -7.25 13.16
C SER A 45 0.82 -7.60 13.79
N LEU A 46 1.83 -7.90 12.95
CA LEU A 46 3.19 -8.18 13.39
C LEU A 46 3.80 -7.03 14.20
N THR A 47 3.59 -5.79 13.77
CA THR A 47 4.20 -4.63 14.44
C THR A 47 3.56 -4.35 15.80
N GLN A 48 2.28 -4.70 15.97
CA GLN A 48 1.53 -4.39 17.21
C GLN A 48 1.55 -5.53 18.22
N MET A 49 1.59 -6.79 17.76
CA MET A 49 1.48 -7.98 18.61
C MET A 49 2.71 -8.90 18.55
N GLY A 50 3.57 -8.72 17.54
CA GLY A 50 4.78 -9.51 17.40
C GLY A 50 5.80 -9.19 18.47
N THR A 51 6.62 -10.17 18.82
CA THR A 51 7.73 -10.02 19.76
C THR A 51 9.06 -10.24 19.06
N ILE A 52 10.13 -9.68 19.65
CA ILE A 52 11.51 -9.90 19.22
C ILE A 52 12.28 -10.53 20.37
N ARG A 53 12.97 -11.64 20.11
CA ARG A 53 13.82 -12.29 21.11
C ARG A 53 15.19 -11.63 21.12
N LEU A 54 15.61 -11.16 22.30
CA LEU A 54 16.92 -10.57 22.57
C LEU A 54 17.75 -11.50 23.46
N GLY A 55 19.06 -11.54 23.25
CA GLY A 55 19.98 -12.30 24.11
C GLY A 55 19.80 -13.83 24.05
N LYS A 56 20.32 -14.51 25.08
CA LYS A 56 20.26 -15.98 25.18
C LYS A 56 18.84 -16.45 25.52
N ARG A 57 18.57 -17.74 25.23
CA ARG A 57 17.24 -18.36 25.48
C ARG A 57 16.83 -18.29 26.94
N THR A 58 17.81 -18.34 27.84
CA THR A 58 17.62 -18.36 29.30
C THR A 58 17.30 -16.99 29.89
N GLU A 59 17.46 -15.90 29.13
CA GLU A 59 17.25 -14.53 29.62
C GLU A 59 15.77 -14.09 29.53
N SER A 60 14.93 -14.83 28.81
CA SER A 60 13.50 -14.52 28.63
C SER A 60 13.20 -13.09 28.17
N ARG A 61 14.13 -12.43 27.48
CA ARG A 61 13.99 -11.07 26.95
C ARG A 61 13.27 -11.08 25.60
N VAL A 62 11.94 -10.95 25.65
CA VAL A 62 11.07 -11.06 24.47
C VAL A 62 10.08 -9.88 24.43
N PRO A 63 10.54 -8.63 24.30
CA PRO A 63 9.65 -7.47 24.23
C PRO A 63 8.79 -7.49 22.96
N LEU A 64 7.69 -6.73 22.98
CA LEU A 64 6.92 -6.44 21.78
C LEU A 64 7.75 -5.60 20.81
N ILE A 65 7.54 -5.79 19.51
CA ILE A 65 8.26 -5.05 18.46
C ILE A 65 8.03 -3.53 18.60
N LYS A 66 6.77 -3.13 18.86
CA LYS A 66 6.42 -1.71 19.10
C LYS A 66 7.09 -1.08 20.31
N ASP A 67 7.45 -1.88 21.32
CA ASP A 67 8.14 -1.39 22.53
C ASP A 67 9.67 -1.41 22.34
N PHE A 68 10.17 -2.05 21.27
CA PHE A 68 11.59 -2.19 20.96
C PHE A 68 12.08 -1.20 19.89
N VAL A 69 11.29 -0.95 18.85
CA VAL A 69 11.63 -0.03 17.74
C VAL A 69 10.72 1.20 17.80
N PRO A 70 11.23 2.42 17.59
CA PRO A 70 10.41 3.63 17.60
C PRO A 70 9.49 3.68 16.35
N LEU A 71 8.33 3.04 16.44
CA LEU A 71 7.29 3.05 15.42
C LEU A 71 6.29 4.20 15.64
N ALA A 72 5.59 4.62 14.60
CA ALA A 72 4.48 5.55 14.75
C ALA A 72 3.32 4.83 15.47
N GLU A 73 2.73 5.49 16.45
CA GLU A 73 1.55 4.98 17.15
C GLU A 73 0.35 4.94 16.21
N LEU A 74 -0.58 4.01 16.46
CA LEU A 74 -1.81 3.93 15.66
C LEU A 74 -2.60 5.24 15.73
N SER A 75 -2.58 5.93 16.88
CA SER A 75 -3.21 7.25 17.10
C SER A 75 -2.63 8.36 16.21
N ASP A 76 -1.38 8.23 15.76
CA ASP A 76 -0.70 9.22 14.93
C ASP A 76 -0.93 9.03 13.43
N LEU A 77 -1.59 7.92 13.04
CA LEU A 77 -1.92 7.65 11.65
C LEU A 77 -3.06 8.54 11.15
N VAL A 78 -2.83 9.19 10.01
CA VAL A 78 -3.82 9.97 9.27
C VAL A 78 -3.93 9.42 7.85
N PHE A 79 -5.15 9.17 7.38
CA PHE A 79 -5.38 8.52 6.09
C PHE A 79 -5.77 9.52 5.00
N GLY A 80 -5.15 9.35 3.83
CA GLY A 80 -5.55 9.98 2.58
C GLY A 80 -5.70 8.91 1.50
N THR A 81 -6.55 9.14 0.52
CA THR A 81 -6.83 8.10 -0.49
C THR A 81 -7.21 8.66 -1.83
N TRP A 82 -6.92 7.91 -2.90
CA TRP A 82 -7.46 8.10 -4.24
C TRP A 82 -8.31 6.90 -4.61
N ASP A 83 -9.43 7.12 -5.29
CA ASP A 83 -10.25 6.04 -5.84
C ASP A 83 -11.03 6.54 -7.06
N ILE A 84 -11.34 5.62 -7.96
CA ILE A 84 -12.12 5.88 -9.17
C ILE A 84 -13.62 6.00 -8.88
N PHE A 85 -14.06 5.69 -7.67
CA PHE A 85 -15.40 5.92 -7.15
C PHE A 85 -15.38 7.02 -6.07
N PRO A 86 -16.43 7.85 -5.96
CA PRO A 86 -16.46 8.99 -5.03
C PRO A 86 -16.91 8.64 -3.60
N ASP A 87 -17.22 7.37 -3.34
CA ASP A 87 -17.75 6.88 -2.06
C ASP A 87 -16.79 7.21 -0.90
N SER A 88 -17.35 7.59 0.26
CA SER A 88 -16.52 7.75 1.46
C SER A 88 -16.01 6.39 1.94
N ALA A 89 -15.01 6.38 2.82
CA ALA A 89 -14.48 5.13 3.38
C ALA A 89 -15.57 4.34 4.13
N TYR A 90 -16.58 5.01 4.70
CA TYR A 90 -17.71 4.35 5.34
C TYR A 90 -18.62 3.65 4.32
N ASP A 91 -19.00 4.36 3.26
CA ASP A 91 -19.89 3.82 2.24
C ASP A 91 -19.21 2.67 1.48
N ALA A 92 -17.92 2.84 1.14
CA ALA A 92 -17.10 1.80 0.53
C ALA A 92 -16.88 0.58 1.45
N ALA A 93 -16.77 0.78 2.78
CA ALA A 93 -16.69 -0.33 3.74
C ALA A 93 -18.00 -1.14 3.78
N LEU A 94 -19.15 -0.46 3.78
CA LEU A 94 -20.45 -1.11 3.73
C LEU A 94 -20.64 -1.91 2.44
N HIS A 95 -20.24 -1.35 1.30
CA HIS A 95 -20.28 -2.05 0.01
C HIS A 95 -19.33 -3.25 -0.03
N ALA A 96 -18.15 -3.15 0.60
CA ALA A 96 -17.18 -4.24 0.64
C ALA A 96 -17.67 -5.45 1.47
N GLY A 97 -18.52 -5.21 2.48
CA GLY A 97 -19.14 -6.29 3.27
C GLY A 97 -18.15 -7.14 4.08
N VAL A 98 -16.98 -6.60 4.42
CA VAL A 98 -15.93 -7.32 5.18
C VAL A 98 -16.16 -7.25 6.68
N LEU A 99 -16.59 -6.09 7.19
CA LEU A 99 -16.77 -5.83 8.62
C LEU A 99 -18.26 -5.77 8.97
N GLU A 100 -18.59 -6.20 10.19
CA GLU A 100 -19.94 -6.10 10.73
C GLU A 100 -20.45 -4.66 10.75
N LYS A 101 -21.74 -4.49 10.40
CA LYS A 101 -22.37 -3.16 10.31
C LYS A 101 -22.35 -2.41 11.64
N ASP A 102 -22.48 -3.13 12.76
CA ASP A 102 -22.47 -2.53 14.10
C ASP A 102 -21.10 -1.94 14.44
N LEU A 103 -20.01 -2.61 14.06
CA LEU A 103 -18.66 -2.08 14.22
C LEU A 103 -18.47 -0.84 13.34
N LEU A 104 -18.87 -0.92 12.06
CA LEU A 104 -18.81 0.22 11.14
C LEU A 104 -19.62 1.42 11.65
N GLY A 105 -20.78 1.18 12.25
CA GLY A 105 -21.59 2.21 12.89
C GLY A 105 -20.84 2.96 13.99
N GLN A 106 -20.08 2.23 14.82
CA GLN A 106 -19.29 2.82 15.91
C GLN A 106 -18.08 3.64 15.43
N VAL A 107 -17.56 3.36 14.23
CA VAL A 107 -16.47 4.12 13.58
C VAL A 107 -16.94 4.97 12.40
N LYS A 108 -18.25 5.23 12.27
CA LYS A 108 -18.81 5.95 11.12
C LYS A 108 -18.24 7.34 10.94
N THR A 109 -18.19 8.14 12.01
CA THR A 109 -17.75 9.55 11.95
C THR A 109 -16.35 9.73 11.36
N PRO A 110 -15.30 9.00 11.80
CA PRO A 110 -13.98 9.12 11.17
C PRO A 110 -13.96 8.59 9.73
N LEU A 111 -14.64 7.48 9.42
CA LEU A 111 -14.65 6.92 8.07
C LEU A 111 -15.37 7.82 7.05
N GLN A 112 -16.50 8.41 7.42
CA GLN A 112 -17.28 9.28 6.53
C GLN A 112 -16.50 10.55 6.10
N LYS A 113 -15.55 11.00 6.94
CA LYS A 113 -14.69 12.16 6.66
C LYS A 113 -13.64 11.85 5.59
N ILE A 114 -13.31 10.58 5.38
CA ILE A 114 -12.32 10.15 4.39
C ILE A 114 -13.05 9.95 3.07
N LYS A 115 -12.93 10.94 2.19
CA LYS A 115 -13.40 10.86 0.80
C LYS A 115 -12.20 10.76 -0.14
N PRO A 116 -12.26 9.92 -1.17
CA PRO A 116 -11.17 9.76 -2.11
C PRO A 116 -10.99 10.99 -2.99
N MET A 117 -9.74 11.37 -3.21
CA MET A 117 -9.35 12.27 -4.28
C MET A 117 -9.56 11.58 -5.64
N ARG A 118 -9.76 12.36 -6.71
CA ARG A 118 -9.89 11.84 -8.09
C ARG A 118 -8.65 11.02 -8.45
N ALA A 119 -8.82 9.79 -8.94
CA ALA A 119 -7.71 8.88 -9.21
C ALA A 119 -7.17 8.96 -10.66
N VAL A 120 -5.88 8.67 -10.86
CA VAL A 120 -5.37 8.37 -12.21
C VAL A 120 -5.87 6.99 -12.61
N PHE A 121 -6.60 6.90 -13.72
CA PHE A 121 -7.21 5.66 -14.19
C PHE A 121 -7.10 5.53 -15.70
N ASP A 122 -6.81 4.31 -16.15
CA ASP A 122 -6.80 3.93 -17.56
C ASP A 122 -7.44 2.54 -17.68
N GLN A 123 -8.63 2.50 -18.29
CA GLN A 123 -9.43 1.28 -18.42
C GLN A 123 -8.72 0.19 -19.23
N SER A 124 -7.73 0.54 -20.06
CA SER A 124 -6.94 -0.47 -20.78
C SER A 124 -6.14 -1.39 -19.85
N TYR A 125 -5.84 -0.93 -18.63
CA TYR A 125 -5.13 -1.68 -17.61
C TYR A 125 -6.04 -2.46 -16.66
N VAL A 126 -7.30 -2.06 -16.51
CA VAL A 126 -8.30 -2.74 -15.68
C VAL A 126 -9.66 -2.71 -16.39
N LYS A 127 -9.90 -3.72 -17.23
CA LYS A 127 -10.95 -3.66 -18.27
C LYS A 127 -12.38 -3.63 -17.74
N ARG A 128 -12.61 -4.27 -16.60
CA ARG A 128 -13.97 -4.50 -16.05
C ARG A 128 -14.45 -3.38 -15.13
N LEU A 129 -13.64 -2.35 -14.90
CA LEU A 129 -14.04 -1.19 -14.09
C LEU A 129 -14.33 0.03 -14.97
N ASN A 130 -15.27 0.83 -14.50
CA ASN A 130 -15.55 2.16 -15.03
C ASN A 130 -15.48 3.18 -13.89
N GLY A 131 -14.57 4.14 -14.01
CA GLY A 131 -14.32 5.16 -13.00
C GLY A 131 -15.14 6.42 -13.24
N THR A 132 -15.84 6.89 -12.21
CA THR A 132 -16.59 8.17 -12.22
C THR A 132 -15.85 9.30 -11.51
N ASN A 133 -14.78 8.99 -10.77
CA ASN A 133 -13.95 9.91 -10.00
C ASN A 133 -12.49 9.87 -10.49
N THR A 134 -12.27 10.14 -11.78
CA THR A 134 -10.96 10.01 -12.45
C THR A 134 -10.33 11.36 -12.75
N LYS A 135 -9.01 11.48 -12.80
CA LYS A 135 -8.29 12.70 -13.18
C LYS A 135 -8.27 12.92 -14.69
N GLU A 136 -8.12 14.18 -15.08
CA GLU A 136 -7.91 14.60 -16.46
C GLU A 136 -6.61 15.41 -16.56
N GLY A 137 -5.89 15.25 -17.66
CA GLY A 137 -4.65 15.97 -17.96
C GLY A 137 -4.29 15.75 -19.43
N ALA A 138 -3.55 16.69 -20.03
CA ALA A 138 -3.18 16.57 -21.44
C ALA A 138 -2.18 15.43 -21.66
N ASN A 139 -1.39 15.09 -20.64
CA ASN A 139 -0.54 13.91 -20.66
C ASN A 139 -0.32 13.26 -19.28
N LYS A 140 0.30 12.08 -19.27
CA LYS A 140 0.59 11.32 -18.03
C LYS A 140 1.56 12.04 -17.09
N MET A 141 2.41 12.94 -17.60
CA MET A 141 3.27 13.77 -16.74
C MET A 141 2.45 14.81 -15.97
N GLU A 142 1.47 15.46 -16.61
CA GLU A 142 0.57 16.39 -15.90
C GLU A 142 -0.25 15.67 -14.82
N LEU A 143 -0.66 14.42 -15.06
CA LEU A 143 -1.32 13.60 -14.04
C LEU A 143 -0.37 13.32 -12.86
N ALA A 144 0.91 13.07 -13.12
CA ALA A 144 1.92 12.92 -12.06
C ALA A 144 2.11 14.21 -11.27
N GLU A 145 2.17 15.36 -11.95
CA GLU A 145 2.31 16.68 -11.32
C GLU A 145 1.11 17.02 -10.43
N GLN A 146 -0.12 16.67 -10.83
CA GLN A 146 -1.30 16.78 -9.99
C GLN A 146 -1.19 15.91 -8.72
N LEU A 147 -0.70 14.67 -8.85
CA LEU A 147 -0.49 13.79 -7.70
C LEU A 147 0.58 14.35 -6.74
N ILE A 148 1.68 14.88 -7.27
CA ILE A 148 2.74 15.54 -6.48
C ILE A 148 2.16 16.71 -5.67
N ALA A 149 1.33 17.55 -6.31
CA ALA A 149 0.66 18.66 -5.63
C ALA A 149 -0.28 18.17 -4.52
N GLU A 150 -1.08 17.13 -4.78
CA GLU A 150 -2.00 16.56 -3.80
C GLU A 150 -1.30 15.91 -2.61
N ILE A 151 -0.16 15.24 -2.84
CA ILE A 151 0.68 14.67 -1.77
C ILE A 151 1.16 15.78 -0.84
N GLU A 152 1.67 16.88 -1.40
CA GLU A 152 2.15 18.03 -0.63
C GLU A 152 1.02 18.74 0.12
N ASP A 153 -0.11 18.96 -0.54
CA ASP A 153 -1.31 19.55 0.07
C ASP A 153 -1.85 18.69 1.21
N PHE A 154 -1.90 17.37 1.02
CA PHE A 154 -2.29 16.44 2.08
C PHE A 154 -1.34 16.55 3.27
N LYS A 155 -0.03 16.57 3.03
CA LYS A 155 1.00 16.71 4.09
C LYS A 155 0.78 17.96 4.91
N LYS A 156 0.63 19.12 4.23
CA LYS A 156 0.42 20.44 4.84
C LYS A 156 -0.88 20.50 5.63
N ARG A 157 -2.00 20.16 4.98
CA ARG A 157 -3.35 20.23 5.56
C ARG A 157 -3.49 19.40 6.83
N ASN A 158 -2.87 18.22 6.85
CA ASN A 158 -2.93 17.30 7.98
C ASN A 158 -1.78 17.46 8.98
N LYS A 159 -0.84 18.38 8.71
CA LYS A 159 0.37 18.60 9.52
C LYS A 159 1.16 17.30 9.73
N CYS A 160 1.31 16.51 8.67
CA CYS A 160 2.04 15.25 8.72
C CYS A 160 3.55 15.52 8.71
N ALA A 161 4.27 14.89 9.64
CA ALA A 161 5.72 14.93 9.66
C ALA A 161 6.31 14.07 8.52
N ARG A 162 5.69 12.91 8.28
CA ARG A 162 6.12 11.91 7.29
C ARG A 162 4.91 11.36 6.56
N LEU A 163 5.15 10.80 5.38
CA LEU A 163 4.14 10.13 4.57
C LEU A 163 4.64 8.73 4.16
N VAL A 164 3.72 7.84 3.84
CA VAL A 164 3.96 6.59 3.10
C VAL A 164 2.82 6.38 2.12
N MET A 165 3.11 5.91 0.92
CA MET A 165 2.12 5.56 -0.09
C MET A 165 2.05 4.04 -0.26
N ILE A 166 0.83 3.51 -0.36
CA ILE A 166 0.57 2.09 -0.55
C ILE A 166 -0.40 1.93 -1.71
N TRP A 167 -0.01 1.16 -2.72
CA TRP A 167 -0.91 0.71 -3.76
C TRP A 167 -1.77 -0.44 -3.24
N ALA A 168 -3.07 -0.21 -3.13
CA ALA A 168 -4.08 -1.20 -2.75
C ALA A 168 -5.28 -1.17 -3.73
N ALA A 169 -5.04 -0.68 -4.96
CA ALA A 169 -5.99 -0.66 -6.05
C ALA A 169 -5.89 -1.95 -6.86
N SER A 170 -6.81 -2.11 -7.80
CA SER A 170 -6.92 -3.30 -8.65
C SER A 170 -5.61 -3.69 -9.33
N THR A 171 -5.44 -4.99 -9.52
CA THR A 171 -4.34 -5.54 -10.33
C THR A 171 -4.47 -5.05 -11.76
N GLU A 172 -3.39 -4.50 -12.29
CA GLU A 172 -3.27 -4.05 -13.68
C GLU A 172 -2.89 -5.24 -14.58
N ILE A 173 -3.15 -5.12 -15.88
CA ILE A 173 -2.68 -6.11 -16.86
C ILE A 173 -1.16 -6.34 -16.76
N PHE A 174 -0.74 -7.54 -17.17
CA PHE A 174 0.67 -7.87 -17.28
C PHE A 174 1.39 -6.96 -18.31
N LEU A 175 2.52 -6.40 -17.89
CA LEU A 175 3.42 -5.62 -18.74
C LEU A 175 4.76 -6.33 -18.90
N LYS A 176 5.23 -6.38 -20.13
CA LYS A 176 6.59 -6.86 -20.44
C LYS A 176 7.60 -5.75 -20.17
N PRO A 177 8.86 -6.09 -19.85
CA PRO A 177 9.95 -5.12 -19.86
C PRO A 177 10.01 -4.37 -21.20
N HIS A 178 10.27 -3.06 -21.12
CA HIS A 178 10.27 -2.15 -22.26
C HIS A 178 11.48 -1.21 -22.17
N ALA A 179 12.03 -0.78 -23.31
CA ALA A 179 13.23 0.07 -23.36
C ALA A 179 13.03 1.42 -22.64
N LEU A 180 11.82 1.96 -22.67
CA LEU A 180 11.45 3.22 -21.99
C LEU A 180 11.54 3.17 -20.46
N TYR A 181 11.57 1.96 -19.87
CA TYR A 181 11.71 1.77 -18.42
C TYR A 181 13.18 1.79 -17.96
N ARG A 182 14.15 1.92 -18.88
CA ARG A 182 15.57 1.73 -18.56
C ARG A 182 16.20 2.90 -17.82
N THR A 183 15.79 4.13 -18.12
CA THR A 183 16.32 5.34 -17.48
C THR A 183 15.19 6.27 -17.08
N LEU A 184 15.42 7.06 -16.04
CA LEU A 184 14.45 8.08 -15.62
C LEU A 184 14.08 9.02 -16.77
N ARG A 185 15.07 9.46 -17.57
CA ARG A 185 14.83 10.34 -18.74
C ARG A 185 13.86 9.71 -19.75
N SER A 186 14.07 8.44 -20.14
CA SER A 186 13.18 7.80 -21.12
C SER A 186 11.78 7.57 -20.57
N PHE A 187 11.69 7.32 -19.26
CA PHE A 187 10.43 7.14 -18.57
C PHE A 187 9.63 8.45 -18.51
N GLU A 188 10.26 9.55 -18.12
CA GLU A 188 9.64 10.89 -18.09
C GLU A 188 9.19 11.34 -19.49
N GLN A 189 10.00 11.10 -20.52
CA GLN A 189 9.62 11.39 -21.90
C GLN A 189 8.39 10.57 -22.32
N ALA A 190 8.37 9.27 -22.01
CA ALA A 190 7.23 8.41 -22.30
C ALA A 190 5.93 8.85 -21.57
N MET A 191 6.03 9.49 -20.40
CA MET A 191 4.87 10.11 -19.75
C MET A 191 4.37 11.34 -20.49
N ARG A 192 5.27 12.21 -20.97
CA ARG A 192 4.91 13.39 -21.77
C ARG A 192 4.27 13.00 -23.10
N ASP A 193 4.73 11.91 -23.70
CA ASP A 193 4.23 11.38 -24.98
C ASP A 193 2.98 10.50 -24.83
N ASN A 194 2.39 10.40 -23.64
CA ASN A 194 1.23 9.54 -23.35
C ASN A 194 1.41 8.06 -23.71
N HIS A 195 2.65 7.56 -23.61
CA HIS A 195 2.94 6.21 -24.08
C HIS A 195 2.11 5.16 -23.31
N ARG A 196 1.43 4.27 -24.05
CA ARG A 196 0.55 3.19 -23.53
C ARG A 196 1.23 2.14 -22.64
N ALA A 197 2.51 2.28 -22.38
CA ALA A 197 3.27 1.35 -21.55
C ALA A 197 3.42 1.90 -20.12
N ILE A 198 3.20 3.20 -19.91
CA ILE A 198 3.19 3.79 -18.57
C ILE A 198 1.84 3.48 -17.92
N ALA A 199 1.84 2.58 -16.93
CA ALA A 199 0.65 2.22 -16.19
C ALA A 199 0.29 3.29 -15.13
N PRO A 200 -1.00 3.43 -14.75
CA PRO A 200 -1.41 4.26 -13.62
C PRO A 200 -0.56 4.03 -12.36
N SER A 201 -0.28 2.80 -11.97
CA SER A 201 0.54 2.48 -10.81
C SER A 201 1.95 3.07 -10.88
N MET A 202 2.55 3.13 -12.08
CA MET A 202 3.86 3.74 -12.29
C MET A 202 3.82 5.26 -12.14
N ILE A 203 2.71 5.91 -12.51
CA ILE A 203 2.51 7.36 -12.33
C ILE A 203 2.42 7.70 -10.84
N TYR A 204 1.69 6.90 -10.06
CA TYR A 204 1.63 7.03 -8.59
C TYR A 204 2.99 6.80 -7.94
N ALA A 205 3.70 5.74 -8.33
CA ALA A 205 5.04 5.46 -7.82
C ALA A 205 6.02 6.60 -8.13
N TYR A 206 6.03 7.09 -9.37
CA TYR A 206 6.83 8.25 -9.75
C TYR A 206 6.49 9.49 -8.91
N ALA A 207 5.20 9.82 -8.75
CA ALA A 207 4.77 10.96 -7.93
C ALA A 207 5.22 10.83 -6.47
N ALA A 208 5.06 9.64 -5.87
CA ALA A 208 5.52 9.36 -4.51
C ALA A 208 7.03 9.57 -4.36
N LEU A 209 7.81 8.98 -5.26
CA LEU A 209 9.27 9.07 -5.22
C LEU A 209 9.76 10.51 -5.44
N ARG A 210 9.16 11.25 -6.38
CA ARG A 210 9.45 12.68 -6.60
C ARG A 210 9.11 13.55 -5.38
N SER A 211 8.13 13.14 -4.58
CA SER A 211 7.75 13.79 -3.32
C SER A 211 8.51 13.28 -2.08
N ASN A 212 9.55 12.46 -2.26
CA ASN A 212 10.28 11.80 -1.17
C ASN A 212 9.40 10.96 -0.24
N VAL A 213 8.37 10.32 -0.81
CA VAL A 213 7.41 9.47 -0.08
C VAL A 213 7.70 7.99 -0.39
N PRO A 214 8.02 7.16 0.63
CA PRO A 214 8.13 5.72 0.49
C PRO A 214 6.91 5.09 -0.19
N PHE A 215 7.14 4.09 -1.03
CA PHE A 215 6.08 3.44 -1.80
C PHE A 215 6.07 1.92 -1.61
N ALA A 216 4.91 1.37 -1.25
CA ALA A 216 4.67 -0.06 -1.14
C ALA A 216 3.68 -0.54 -2.22
N ASN A 217 4.09 -1.48 -3.07
CA ASN A 217 3.20 -2.08 -4.06
C ASN A 217 2.47 -3.31 -3.49
N GLY A 218 1.17 -3.16 -3.20
CA GLY A 218 0.33 -4.23 -2.67
C GLY A 218 -0.26 -5.18 -3.71
N ALA A 219 -0.07 -4.91 -5.01
CA ALA A 219 -0.57 -5.72 -6.12
C ALA A 219 0.60 -6.34 -6.90
N PRO A 220 0.38 -7.41 -7.71
CA PRO A 220 1.45 -8.05 -8.50
C PRO A 220 1.91 -7.25 -9.74
N ASN A 221 1.50 -5.99 -9.84
CA ASN A 221 1.83 -5.05 -10.93
C ASN A 221 3.34 -4.83 -11.07
N LEU A 222 3.79 -4.41 -12.26
CA LEU A 222 5.20 -4.10 -12.48
C LEU A 222 5.62 -2.86 -11.68
N THR A 223 4.84 -1.78 -11.73
CA THR A 223 4.97 -0.58 -10.87
C THR A 223 6.42 -0.15 -10.62
N VAL A 224 6.97 -0.35 -9.42
CA VAL A 224 8.34 0.04 -9.01
C VAL A 224 9.44 -0.92 -9.49
N ASP A 225 9.10 -2.11 -9.98
CA ASP A 225 10.02 -3.13 -10.50
C ASP A 225 10.54 -2.77 -11.91
N VAL A 226 10.86 -1.49 -12.13
CA VAL A 226 11.44 -0.96 -13.37
C VAL A 226 12.70 -0.16 -13.07
N PRO A 227 13.77 -0.29 -13.88
CA PRO A 227 15.05 0.39 -13.61
C PRO A 227 14.92 1.91 -13.38
N ALA A 228 14.10 2.60 -14.17
CA ALA A 228 13.89 4.05 -14.04
C ALA A 228 13.33 4.48 -12.68
N LEU A 229 12.44 3.69 -12.06
CA LEU A 229 11.86 4.03 -10.75
C LEU A 229 12.75 3.57 -9.60
N VAL A 230 13.51 2.49 -9.78
CA VAL A 230 14.58 2.11 -8.84
C VAL A 230 15.66 3.19 -8.80
N GLU A 231 16.12 3.65 -9.97
CA GLU A 231 17.06 4.76 -10.12
C GLU A 231 16.55 6.01 -9.38
N LEU A 232 15.28 6.39 -9.58
CA LEU A 232 14.69 7.54 -8.91
C LEU A 232 14.61 7.36 -7.38
N ALA A 233 14.26 6.16 -6.91
CA ALA A 233 14.22 5.84 -5.49
C ALA A 233 15.61 5.94 -4.84
N GLU A 234 16.65 5.45 -5.53
CA GLU A 234 18.05 5.54 -5.09
C GLU A 234 18.53 7.00 -5.06
N GLN A 235 18.25 7.78 -6.11
CA GLN A 235 18.61 9.21 -6.17
C GLN A 235 18.01 10.01 -5.00
N ASN A 236 16.78 9.69 -4.61
CA ASN A 236 16.07 10.38 -3.54
C ASN A 236 16.28 9.74 -2.15
N ASN A 237 17.01 8.62 -2.05
CA ASN A 237 17.15 7.82 -0.83
C ASN A 237 15.80 7.43 -0.21
N VAL A 238 14.84 7.02 -1.05
CA VAL A 238 13.47 6.67 -0.63
C VAL A 238 13.27 5.15 -0.75
N PRO A 239 12.84 4.46 0.31
CA PRO A 239 12.58 3.03 0.23
C PRO A 239 11.33 2.72 -0.61
N VAL A 240 11.46 1.70 -1.45
CA VAL A 240 10.34 1.04 -2.14
C VAL A 240 10.25 -0.41 -1.70
N CYS A 241 9.05 -0.96 -1.66
CA CYS A 241 8.85 -2.37 -1.40
C CYS A 241 7.66 -2.94 -2.16
N GLY A 242 7.61 -4.26 -2.20
CA GLY A 242 6.63 -5.01 -2.97
C GLY A 242 7.20 -6.34 -3.47
N LYS A 243 6.41 -7.13 -4.17
CA LYS A 243 5.03 -6.84 -4.59
C LYS A 243 4.06 -7.91 -4.08
N ASP A 244 2.78 -7.58 -4.14
CA ASP A 244 1.65 -8.46 -3.81
C ASP A 244 1.54 -8.79 -2.31
N PHE A 245 0.38 -8.51 -1.71
CA PHE A 245 0.16 -8.80 -0.29
C PHE A 245 0.08 -10.31 -0.03
N LYS A 246 1.04 -10.83 0.76
CA LYS A 246 1.04 -12.24 1.17
C LYS A 246 0.13 -12.49 2.38
N THR A 247 -1.16 -12.67 2.13
CA THR A 247 -2.21 -12.67 3.18
C THR A 247 -2.73 -14.04 3.60
N GLY A 248 -3.03 -14.94 2.65
CA GLY A 248 -3.76 -16.18 2.92
C GLY A 248 -3.09 -17.43 2.36
N GLN A 249 -3.56 -17.89 1.19
CA GLN A 249 -3.08 -19.14 0.60
C GLN A 249 -1.56 -19.14 0.38
N THR A 250 -1.00 -18.08 -0.21
CA THR A 250 0.45 -17.95 -0.44
C THR A 250 1.25 -17.90 0.86
N LEU A 251 0.71 -17.28 1.92
CA LEU A 251 1.34 -17.32 3.25
C LEU A 251 1.51 -18.77 3.71
N MET A 252 0.44 -19.57 3.64
CA MET A 252 0.48 -20.99 4.01
C MET A 252 1.47 -21.78 3.15
N LYS A 253 1.57 -21.52 1.84
CA LYS A 253 2.59 -22.15 0.98
C LYS A 253 3.99 -21.84 1.49
N THR A 254 4.26 -20.59 1.87
CA THR A 254 5.59 -20.19 2.37
C THR A 254 5.91 -20.69 3.77
N ILE A 255 4.92 -21.16 4.54
CA ILE A 255 5.13 -21.84 5.82
C ILE A 255 5.39 -23.33 5.58
N ILE A 256 4.59 -23.97 4.73
CA ILE A 256 4.60 -25.42 4.54
C ILE A 256 5.77 -25.87 3.65
N ALA A 257 6.00 -25.20 2.51
CA ALA A 257 6.97 -25.65 1.51
C ALA A 257 8.41 -25.72 2.05
N PRO A 258 8.91 -24.74 2.83
CA PRO A 258 10.23 -24.86 3.46
C PRO A 258 10.30 -26.04 4.45
N GLY A 259 9.21 -26.33 5.16
CA GLY A 259 9.12 -27.46 6.09
C GLY A 259 9.26 -28.82 5.37
N LEU A 260 8.55 -29.00 4.25
CA LEU A 260 8.67 -30.20 3.40
C LEU A 260 10.11 -30.38 2.91
N LYS A 261 10.71 -29.30 2.36
CA LYS A 261 12.10 -29.32 1.90
C LYS A 261 13.08 -29.66 3.04
N SER A 262 12.88 -29.07 4.22
CA SER A 262 13.75 -29.28 5.39
C SER A 262 13.70 -30.72 5.91
N ARG A 263 12.63 -31.45 5.60
CA ARG A 263 12.46 -32.86 5.92
C ARG A 263 12.82 -33.78 4.76
N LEU A 264 13.43 -33.26 3.70
CA LEU A 264 13.78 -34.00 2.48
C LEU A 264 12.57 -34.69 1.83
N LEU A 265 11.37 -34.14 2.04
CA LEU A 265 10.15 -34.64 1.44
C LEU A 265 10.02 -34.02 0.04
N GLY A 266 10.10 -34.86 -0.98
CA GLY A 266 9.86 -34.48 -2.37
C GLY A 266 8.40 -34.09 -2.58
N LEU A 267 8.16 -33.17 -3.52
CA LEU A 267 6.84 -32.70 -3.88
C LEU A 267 6.60 -32.95 -5.37
N HIS A 268 5.66 -33.84 -5.71
CA HIS A 268 5.34 -34.18 -7.10
C HIS A 268 4.35 -33.20 -7.75
N GLY A 269 3.54 -32.49 -6.95
CA GLY A 269 2.59 -31.51 -7.46
C GLY A 269 2.04 -30.60 -6.38
N TRP A 270 1.72 -29.36 -6.74
CA TRP A 270 1.05 -28.38 -5.87
C TRP A 270 -0.15 -27.79 -6.61
N TYR A 271 -1.37 -28.17 -6.19
CA TYR A 271 -2.59 -27.58 -6.75
C TYR A 271 -3.05 -26.40 -5.88
N SER A 272 -3.56 -25.35 -6.50
CA SER A 272 -3.97 -24.12 -5.80
C SER A 272 -5.10 -23.44 -6.54
N THR A 273 -6.30 -23.55 -6.00
CA THR A 273 -7.49 -22.86 -6.50
C THR A 273 -7.88 -21.77 -5.52
N ASN A 274 -8.25 -20.60 -6.05
CA ASN A 274 -8.82 -19.49 -5.27
C ASN A 274 -10.14 -19.10 -5.92
N ILE A 275 -11.20 -19.01 -5.12
CA ILE A 275 -12.53 -18.57 -5.55
C ILE A 275 -12.93 -17.46 -4.58
N LEU A 276 -13.17 -16.27 -5.11
CA LEU A 276 -13.52 -15.07 -4.34
C LEU A 276 -14.64 -14.33 -5.08
N GLY A 277 -15.56 -13.74 -4.32
CA GLY A 277 -16.77 -13.08 -4.84
C GLY A 277 -16.80 -11.56 -4.67
N ASN A 278 -15.67 -10.96 -4.28
CA ASN A 278 -15.54 -9.51 -4.13
C ASN A 278 -14.91 -8.89 -5.39
N ARG A 279 -14.77 -7.56 -5.40
CA ARG A 279 -14.24 -6.79 -6.53
C ARG A 279 -12.83 -7.21 -6.97
N ASP A 280 -12.03 -7.79 -6.08
CA ASP A 280 -10.68 -8.30 -6.42
C ASP A 280 -10.74 -9.52 -7.37
N GLY A 281 -11.79 -10.35 -7.27
CA GLY A 281 -12.04 -11.42 -8.23
C GLY A 281 -12.78 -10.97 -9.49
N GLU A 282 -13.38 -9.79 -9.46
CA GLU A 282 -14.15 -9.24 -10.57
C GLU A 282 -13.27 -8.60 -11.64
N VAL A 283 -12.13 -8.01 -11.26
CA VAL A 283 -11.28 -7.14 -12.11
C VAL A 283 -10.50 -7.84 -13.21
#